data_AF-A0A0D6L164-F1
#
_entry.id   AF-A0A0D6L164-F1
#
_cell.length_a   1.000
_cell.length_b   1.000
_cell.length_c   1.000
_cell.angle_alpha   90.00
_cell.angle_beta   90.00
_cell.angle_gamma   90.00
#
_symmetry.space_group_name_H-M   'P 1'
#
loop_
_entity.id
_entity.type
_entity.pdbx_description
1 polymer ?
#
loop_
_entity_poly.entity_id
_entity_poly.type
_entity_poly.pdbx_seq_one_letter_code
_entity_poly.pdbx_strand_id
1 'polypeptide(L)' 'MILANIAAIAFGKSSIKYPNVGPALPSPNLFGGFGLPALLATTAFGHILGTGIILGLHNLGRF' A
#
# COMPACT_ATOMS: atom_id res chain seq x y z
N MET A 1 0.26 -8.28 -7.72
CA MET A 1 0.68 -7.87 -6.36
C MET A 1 1.38 -6.53 -6.31
N ILE A 2 2.42 -6.30 -7.10
CA ILE A 2 3.18 -5.05 -7.08
C ILE A 2 2.31 -3.84 -7.48
N LEU A 3 1.55 -3.95 -8.58
CA LEU A 3 0.63 -2.89 -9.02
C LEU A 3 -0.42 -2.50 -7.97
N ALA A 4 -1.00 -3.50 -7.28
CA ALA A 4 -1.96 -3.26 -6.21
C ALA A 4 -1.33 -2.55 -5.00
N ASN A 5 -0.08 -2.89 -4.67
CA ASN A 5 0.68 -2.18 -3.63
C ASN A 5 1.01 -0.73 -4.04
N ILE A 6 1.43 -0.50 -5.29
CA ILE A 6 1.68 0.87 -5.78
C ILE A 6 0.40 1.71 -5.72
N ALA A 7 -0.73 1.16 -6.17
CA ALA A 7 -2.03 1.82 -6.07
C ALA A 7 -2.43 2.12 -4.62
N ALA A 8 -2.26 1.16 -3.71
CA ALA A 8 -2.55 1.33 -2.29
C ALA A 8 -1.66 2.38 -1.61
N ILE A 9 -0.37 2.42 -1.94
CA ILE A 9 0.57 3.43 -1.43
C ILE A 9 0.20 4.83 -1.94
N ALA A 10 -0.14 4.97 -3.23
CA ALA A 10 -0.61 6.23 -3.80
C ALA A 10 -1.90 6.72 -3.12
N PHE A 11 -2.85 5.80 -2.91
CA PHE A 11 -4.11 6.11 -2.22
C PHE A 11 -3.89 6.47 -0.76
N GLY A 12 -3.07 5.70 -0.04
CA GLY A 12 -2.69 6.00 1.34
C GLY A 12 -2.00 7.36 1.48
N LYS A 13 -1.20 7.76 0.48
CA LYS A 13 -0.54 9.07 0.50
C LYS A 13 -1.54 10.22 0.39
N SER A 14 -2.64 10.02 -0.32
CA SER A 14 -3.71 11.02 -0.46
C SER A 14 -4.77 10.97 0.65
N SER A 15 -5.01 9.81 1.26
CA SER A 15 -6.12 9.61 2.22
C SER A 15 -5.70 9.55 3.69
N ILE A 16 -4.45 9.21 4.02
CA ILE A 16 -4.02 9.11 5.41
C ILE A 16 -3.83 10.52 5.99
N LYS A 17 -4.64 10.83 7.02
CA LYS A 17 -4.64 12.15 7.68
C LYS A 17 -3.39 12.43 8.52
N TYR A 18 -2.81 11.39 9.11
CA TYR A 18 -1.57 11.47 9.88
C TYR A 18 -0.56 10.42 9.40
N PRO A 19 0.15 10.69 8.29
CA PRO A 19 1.03 9.70 7.62
C PRO A 19 2.38 9.47 8.31
N ASN A 20 2.75 10.37 9.21
CA ASN A 20 4.07 10.52 9.81
C ASN A 20 4.08 10.26 11.33
N VAL A 21 3.06 9.56 11.86
CA VAL A 21 2.97 9.21 13.28
C VAL A 21 3.73 7.90 13.53
N GLY A 22 4.51 7.85 14.62
CA GLY A 22 5.27 6.67 15.02
C GLY A 22 6.74 6.68 14.56
N PRO A 23 7.44 5.53 14.61
CA PRO A 23 8.85 5.45 14.26
C PRO A 23 9.09 5.91 12.83
N ALA A 24 10.04 6.84 12.65
CA ALA A 24 10.46 7.27 11.33
C ALA A 24 11.21 6.14 10.61
N LEU A 25 10.95 6.00 9.30
CA LEU A 25 11.71 5.10 8.46
C LEU A 25 13.13 5.65 8.24
N PRO A 26 14.17 4.80 8.19
CA PRO A 26 15.45 5.22 7.63
C PRO A 26 15.20 5.59 6.15
N SER A 27 15.53 6.82 5.75
CA SER A 27 15.25 7.42 4.42
C SER A 27 13.77 7.76 4.09
N PRO A 28 13.14 8.68 4.85
CA PRO A 28 11.73 9.06 4.64
C PRO A 28 11.44 9.69 3.26
N ASN A 29 12.46 10.23 2.58
CA ASN A 29 12.33 10.84 1.24
C ASN A 29 11.91 9.82 0.17
N LEU A 30 12.29 8.54 0.29
CA LEU A 30 11.92 7.51 -0.68
C LEU A 30 10.47 7.04 -0.49
N PHE A 31 9.92 7.18 0.72
CA PHE A 31 8.58 6.72 1.09
C PHE A 31 7.60 7.87 1.29
N GLY A 32 7.88 9.05 0.72
CA GLY A 32 6.97 10.20 0.71
C GLY A 32 6.66 10.78 2.10
N GLY A 33 7.57 10.60 3.07
CA GLY A 33 7.38 11.06 4.44
C GLY A 33 6.53 10.13 5.31
N PHE A 34 6.25 8.90 4.87
CA PHE A 34 5.56 7.93 5.72
C PHE A 34 6.39 7.53 6.94
N GLY A 35 5.70 7.37 8.07
CA GLY A 35 6.20 6.62 9.21
C GLY A 35 6.12 5.11 8.94
N LEU A 36 6.82 4.33 9.77
CA LEU A 36 6.76 2.87 9.74
C LEU A 36 5.32 2.31 9.74
N PRO A 37 4.37 2.79 10.59
CA PRO A 37 3.01 2.25 10.59
C PRO A 37 2.22 2.61 9.34
N ALA A 38 2.45 3.77 8.73
CA ALA A 38 1.75 4.16 7.50
C ALA A 38 2.22 3.32 6.30
N LEU A 39 3.51 3.00 6.22
CA LEU A 39 4.04 2.08 5.20
C LEU A 39 3.49 0.65 5.40
N LEU A 40 3.45 0.16 6.63
CA LEU A 40 2.85 -1.14 6.95
C LEU A 40 1.35 -1.18 6.60
N ALA A 41 0.61 -0.13 6.94
CA ALA A 41 -0.82 -0.05 6.64
C ALA A 41 -1.10 -0.05 5.14
N THR A 42 -0.35 0.75 4.37
CA THR A 42 -0.54 0.84 2.91
C THR A 42 -0.13 -0.43 2.18
N THR A 43 0.95 -1.09 2.60
CA THR A 43 1.38 -2.37 2.01
C THR A 43 0.46 -3.53 2.41
N ALA A 44 -0.04 -3.57 3.65
CA ALA A 44 -1.05 -4.55 4.06
C ALA A 44 -2.35 -4.37 3.25
N PHE A 45 -2.82 -3.12 3.09
CA PHE A 45 -3.98 -2.81 2.25
C PHE A 45 -3.74 -3.19 0.78
N GLY A 46 -2.53 -2.93 0.26
CA GLY A 46 -2.11 -3.36 -1.08
C GLY A 46 -2.15 -4.87 -1.28
N HIS A 47 -1.83 -5.65 -0.25
CA HIS A 47 -1.98 -7.11 -0.28
C HIS A 47 -3.45 -7.54 -0.27
N ILE A 48 -4.32 -6.91 0.52
CA ILE A 48 -5.77 -7.19 0.51
C ILE A 48 -6.37 -6.91 -0.87
N LEU A 49 -6.06 -5.75 -1.47
CA LEU A 49 -6.48 -5.44 -2.84
C LEU A 49 -5.87 -6.42 -3.84
N GLY A 50 -4.59 -6.72 -3.68
CA GLY A 50 -3.87 -7.63 -4.55
C GLY A 50 -4.49 -9.02 -4.58
N THR A 51 -4.79 -9.61 -3.41
CA THR A 51 -5.40 -10.95 -3.34
C THR A 51 -6.78 -10.95 -3.97
N GLY A 52 -7.61 -9.94 -3.71
CA GLY A 52 -8.91 -9.80 -4.34
C GLY A 52 -8.82 -9.69 -5.88
N ILE A 53 -7.92 -8.85 -6.40
CA ILE A 53 -7.72 -8.68 -7.84
C ILE A 53 -7.22 -9.97 -8.48
N ILE A 54 -6.21 -10.64 -7.92
CA ILE A 54 -5.65 -11.86 -8.51
C ILE A 54 -6.67 -12.99 -8.48
N LEU A 55 -7.32 -13.22 -7.34
CA LEU A 55 -8.31 -14.29 -7.21
C LEU A 55 -9.55 -14.03 -8.08
N GLY A 56 -9.92 -12.76 -8.25
CA GLY A 56 -10.99 -12.34 -9.16
C GLY A 56 -10.65 -12.53 -10.63
N LEU A 57 -9.45 -12.11 -11.08
CA LEU A 57 -9.01 -12.32 -12.46
C LEU A 57 -8.86 -13.80 -12.80
N HIS A 58 -8.34 -14.59 -11.86
CA HIS A 58 -8.23 -16.03 -12.01
C HIS A 58 -9.61 -16.69 -12.13
N ASN A 59 -10.60 -16.30 -11.31
CA ASN A 59 -11.98 -16.77 -11.47
C ASN A 59 -12.60 -16.38 -12.82
N LEU A 60 -12.21 -15.24 -13.39
CA LEU A 60 -12.66 -14.80 -14.71
C LEU A 60 -11.92 -15.48 -15.88
N GLY A 61 -10.92 -16.33 -15.61
CA GLY A 61 -10.09 -16.99 -16.61
C GLY A 61 -9.14 -16.06 -17.36
N ARG A 62 -8.83 -14.87 -16.80
CA ARG A 62 -7.92 -13.88 -17.40
C ARG A 62 -6.51 -13.95 -16.81
N PHE A 63 -6.24 -14.95 -15.97
CA PHE A 63 -4.94 -15.29 -15.43
C PHE A 63 -4.95 -16.73 -14.91
#